data_AF-A0A1W9U2H5-F1
#
_entry.id   AF-A0A1W9U2H5-F1
#
_cell.length_a   1.000
_cell.length_b   1.000
_cell.length_c   1.000
_cell.angle_alpha   90.00
_cell.angle_beta   90.00
_cell.angle_gamma   90.00
#
_symmetry.space_group_name_H-M   'P 1'
#
loop_
_entity.id
_entity.type
_entity.pdbx_description
1 polymer ?
#
loop_
_entity_poly.entity_id
_entity_poly.type
_entity_poly.pdbx_seq_one_letter_code
_entity_poly.pdbx_strand_id
1 'polypeptide(L)'
;MSKLVAFAAIQGGYNIVSKAEGKLKEAIDKYGPKQEIGFPNTAYYLPIIYSILGEKIETLGDAEPIMKRCRALLPPHVKKDCHVPYLGPLLDAGMAALFAEEIVEAIRYVEEPDFYQPMVEDPDIDNNKLWLGAADDVIMRKRGVEFVDGTAPGFAAIVGAAPTPEIAKNIVEEYQKKNLYIFLAANQNGTCVAEQLIEAGVQIGWGTRIVPFGPDISAAVYALGFANRAGLSFGGIQPGDYKRMLAYQKNRIFAFINALGDVNAEWAANAAGAINWGFPTIADTDIPEVLPWGVCTYEHVVSEVPHDQIPAKSIEVRGLKVSVTEIDIPVTYGPAFEGERVRKGDVYLELGGSVSQATELVRIADMNAIDDGKIIVKGPDVGDVKKGDVLPLGIFVQVAGREMEEDFEPILERQIHHLINYAQGIMHIGQRDITWVRVSDAAAEKGFTLKDIGTILHAKLHQDFGRIFDKLQVTLYTEKKDVDELTRTAREVYAARDARIEGMTDETTDIFYSCTLCQSFAPNHVCTISPERTGLCGAYNWMDCKASYEINPTGPNQPIAKGELLDEKLGQWKGVNEFVAKASRGNIDHYNLYSIVHDPMTTCG
;
A
#
# COMPACT_ATOMS: atom_id res chain seq x y z
N MET A 1 13.23 -30.29 16.00
CA MET A 1 13.91 -29.32 15.12
C MET A 1 14.89 -30.07 14.24
N SER A 2 14.79 -29.94 12.92
CA SER A 2 15.66 -30.65 11.98
C SER A 2 17.11 -30.16 12.10
N LYS A 3 18.04 -31.11 12.27
CA LYS A 3 19.49 -30.84 12.30
C LYS A 3 19.99 -30.24 10.97
N LEU A 4 19.34 -30.60 9.87
CA LEU A 4 19.70 -30.16 8.52
C LEU A 4 19.45 -28.66 8.34
N VAL A 5 18.36 -28.12 8.91
CA VAL A 5 18.03 -26.68 8.84
C VAL A 5 19.05 -25.86 9.63
N ALA A 6 19.37 -26.30 10.84
CA ALA A 6 20.41 -25.68 11.65
C ALA A 6 21.78 -25.68 10.94
N PHE A 7 22.12 -26.79 10.29
CA PHE A 7 23.35 -26.87 9.51
C PHE A 7 23.35 -25.90 8.31
N ALA A 8 22.27 -25.89 7.52
CA ALA A 8 22.16 -25.03 6.34
C ALA A 8 22.20 -23.54 6.70
N ALA A 9 21.43 -23.10 7.70
CA ALA A 9 21.38 -21.71 8.12
C ALA A 9 22.73 -21.24 8.71
N ILE A 10 23.38 -22.06 9.55
CA ILE A 10 24.69 -21.71 10.11
C ILE A 10 25.75 -21.65 8.99
N GLN A 11 25.76 -22.62 8.09
CA GLN A 11 26.68 -22.62 6.95
C GLN A 11 26.46 -21.41 6.04
N GLY A 12 25.22 -21.07 5.75
CA GLY A 12 24.86 -19.86 5.00
C GLY A 12 25.34 -18.59 5.68
N GLY A 13 25.15 -18.47 7.00
CA GLY A 13 25.66 -17.35 7.79
C GLY A 13 27.18 -17.19 7.66
N TYR A 14 27.96 -18.29 7.73
CA TYR A 14 29.40 -18.24 7.48
C TYR A 14 29.74 -17.80 6.06
N ASN A 15 29.02 -18.28 5.05
CA ASN A 15 29.24 -17.93 3.65
C ASN A 15 28.98 -16.43 3.41
N ILE A 16 27.83 -15.93 3.85
CA ILE A 16 27.41 -14.53 3.71
C ILE A 16 28.38 -13.60 4.44
N VAL A 17 28.67 -13.87 5.72
CA VAL A 17 29.57 -13.01 6.51
C VAL A 17 30.98 -12.98 5.90
N SER A 18 31.50 -14.12 5.43
CA SER A 18 32.83 -14.16 4.81
C SER A 18 32.85 -13.42 3.46
N LYS A 19 31.79 -13.53 2.65
CA LYS A 19 31.64 -12.75 1.40
C LYS A 19 31.58 -11.25 1.69
N ALA A 20 30.81 -10.84 2.69
CA ALA A 20 30.69 -9.44 3.10
C ALA A 20 31.99 -8.88 3.67
N GLU A 21 32.76 -9.67 4.44
CA GLU A 21 34.11 -9.27 4.91
C GLU A 21 35.05 -9.00 3.73
N GLY A 22 35.04 -9.87 2.71
CA GLY A 22 35.81 -9.66 1.48
C GLY A 22 35.38 -8.40 0.74
N LYS A 23 34.07 -8.22 0.54
CA LYS A 23 33.49 -7.07 -0.17
C LYS A 23 33.78 -5.75 0.53
N LEU A 24 33.64 -5.69 1.86
CA LEU A 24 33.95 -4.50 2.65
C LEU A 24 35.44 -4.15 2.53
N LYS A 25 36.32 -5.15 2.58
CA LYS A 25 37.75 -4.93 2.42
C LYS A 25 38.08 -4.37 1.03
N GLU A 26 37.52 -4.95 -0.03
CA GLU A 26 37.68 -4.44 -1.41
C GLU A 26 37.19 -2.99 -1.55
N ALA A 27 36.04 -2.66 -0.95
CA ALA A 27 35.50 -1.31 -0.95
C ALA A 27 36.40 -0.33 -0.18
N ILE A 28 36.90 -0.70 1.00
CA ILE A 28 37.83 0.12 1.79
C ILE A 28 39.14 0.33 1.04
N ASP A 29 39.69 -0.71 0.42
CA ASP A 29 40.93 -0.61 -0.35
C ASP A 29 40.76 0.31 -1.58
N LYS A 30 39.57 0.34 -2.18
CA LYS A 30 39.25 1.13 -3.38
C LYS A 30 38.87 2.59 -3.09
N TYR A 31 38.03 2.84 -2.09
CA TYR A 31 37.43 4.16 -1.80
C TYR A 31 37.96 4.80 -0.51
N GLY A 32 38.63 4.03 0.34
CA GLY A 32 39.15 4.47 1.63
C GLY A 32 38.09 4.39 2.75
N PRO A 33 38.52 4.33 4.03
CA PRO A 33 37.63 4.12 5.16
C PRO A 33 36.67 5.29 5.45
N LYS A 34 36.94 6.48 4.89
CA LYS A 34 36.12 7.69 5.07
C LYS A 34 35.04 7.88 4.02
N GLN A 35 34.95 6.98 3.03
CA GLN A 35 33.88 7.02 2.04
C GLN A 35 32.54 6.85 2.75
N GLU A 36 31.60 7.76 2.49
CA GLU A 36 30.25 7.70 3.02
C GLU A 36 29.51 6.49 2.42
N ILE A 37 28.75 5.80 3.27
CA ILE A 37 27.85 4.70 2.90
C ILE A 37 26.50 4.90 3.57
N GLY A 38 25.44 4.44 2.90
CA GLY A 38 24.09 4.49 3.46
C GLY A 38 23.03 4.32 2.38
N PHE A 39 21.79 4.25 2.82
CA PHE A 39 20.66 4.30 1.92
C PHE A 39 20.26 5.75 1.62
N PRO A 40 19.75 6.02 0.41
CA PRO A 40 19.46 7.38 -0.01
C PRO A 40 18.24 7.95 0.72
N ASN A 41 18.36 9.23 1.11
CA ASN A 41 17.31 10.02 1.75
C ASN A 41 16.60 9.29 2.91
N THR A 42 17.40 8.74 3.84
CA THR A 42 16.89 8.14 5.08
C THR A 42 17.55 8.74 6.32
N ALA A 43 16.74 9.02 7.35
CA ALA A 43 17.21 9.41 8.67
C ALA A 43 17.59 8.21 9.56
N TYR A 44 17.50 6.99 9.02
CA TYR A 44 17.63 5.74 9.77
C TYR A 44 18.89 4.94 9.43
N TYR A 45 19.88 5.56 8.76
CA TYR A 45 21.17 4.96 8.41
C TYR A 45 20.98 3.62 7.68
N LEU A 46 21.54 2.53 8.22
CA LEU A 46 21.26 1.15 7.84
C LEU A 46 20.19 0.59 8.79
N PRO A 47 18.91 0.50 8.38
CA PRO A 47 17.81 0.35 9.32
C PRO A 47 17.78 -0.93 10.15
N ILE A 48 18.23 -2.07 9.65
CA ILE A 48 18.28 -3.32 10.43
C ILE A 48 19.34 -3.18 11.53
N ILE A 49 20.55 -2.76 11.18
CA ILE A 49 21.63 -2.51 12.15
C ILE A 49 21.23 -1.42 13.15
N TYR A 50 20.72 -0.29 12.67
CA TYR A 50 20.35 0.85 13.51
C TYR A 50 19.20 0.53 14.47
N SER A 51 18.16 -0.18 14.00
CA SER A 51 17.04 -0.56 14.86
C SER A 51 17.42 -1.55 15.96
N ILE A 52 18.26 -2.54 15.64
CA ILE A 52 18.59 -3.63 16.57
C ILE A 52 19.77 -3.27 17.47
N LEU A 53 20.80 -2.61 16.93
CA LEU A 53 22.04 -2.31 17.65
C LEU A 53 22.12 -0.86 18.15
N GLY A 54 21.38 0.07 17.54
CA GLY A 54 21.47 1.51 17.83
C GLY A 54 22.72 2.17 17.23
N GLU A 55 23.50 1.44 16.45
CA GLU A 55 24.75 1.90 15.86
C GLU A 55 24.49 2.67 14.57
N LYS A 56 25.13 3.83 14.43
CA LYS A 56 25.03 4.69 13.24
C LYS A 56 26.19 4.38 12.32
N ILE A 57 25.88 3.89 11.13
CA ILE A 57 26.86 3.57 10.10
C ILE A 57 26.79 4.69 9.06
N GLU A 58 27.83 5.51 9.00
CA GLU A 58 27.92 6.65 8.07
C GLU A 58 29.04 6.45 7.05
N THR A 59 30.09 5.71 7.41
CA THR A 59 31.27 5.48 6.56
C THR A 59 31.62 4.00 6.43
N LEU A 60 32.42 3.64 5.41
CA LEU A 60 32.95 2.28 5.26
C LEU A 60 33.71 1.81 6.52
N GLY A 61 34.41 2.70 7.21
CA GLY A 61 35.12 2.37 8.46
C GLY A 61 34.18 1.99 9.61
N ASP A 62 32.97 2.56 9.65
CA ASP A 62 31.99 2.27 10.70
C ASP A 62 31.38 0.86 10.55
N ALA A 63 31.50 0.25 9.37
CA ALA A 63 31.04 -1.12 9.12
C ALA A 63 31.97 -2.20 9.71
N GLU A 64 33.26 -1.92 9.93
CA GLU A 64 34.21 -2.92 10.45
C GLU A 64 33.85 -3.45 11.86
N PRO A 65 33.47 -2.61 12.85
CA PRO A 65 32.99 -3.08 14.14
C PRO A 65 31.75 -3.97 14.02
N ILE A 66 30.84 -3.67 13.09
CA ILE A 66 29.64 -4.48 12.87
C ILE A 66 30.02 -5.84 12.29
N MET A 67 30.90 -5.89 11.30
CA MET A 67 31.39 -7.17 10.74
C MET A 67 32.09 -8.04 11.79
N LYS A 68 32.88 -7.45 12.70
CA LYS A 68 33.46 -8.17 13.85
C LYS A 68 32.38 -8.75 14.76
N ARG A 69 31.27 -8.01 14.96
CA ARG A 69 30.12 -8.48 15.74
C ARG A 69 29.37 -9.60 15.03
N CYS A 70 29.17 -9.50 13.71
CA CYS A 70 28.61 -10.59 12.90
C CYS A 70 29.44 -11.87 13.07
N ARG A 71 30.78 -11.76 13.00
CA ARG A 71 31.69 -12.90 13.21
C ARG A 71 31.55 -13.51 14.61
N ALA A 72 31.35 -12.68 15.64
CA ALA A 72 31.17 -13.12 17.01
C ALA A 72 29.80 -13.79 17.27
N LEU A 73 28.77 -13.42 16.49
CA LEU A 73 27.44 -14.02 16.55
C LEU A 73 27.38 -15.40 15.88
N LEU A 74 28.29 -15.69 14.94
CA LEU A 74 28.29 -16.99 14.24
C LEU A 74 28.59 -18.13 15.22
N PRO A 75 27.65 -19.08 15.40
CA PRO A 75 27.85 -20.22 16.27
C PRO A 75 28.81 -21.24 15.62
N PRO A 76 29.44 -22.12 16.42
CA PRO A 76 30.22 -23.22 15.87
C PRO A 76 29.39 -24.10 14.92
N HIS A 77 30.01 -24.61 13.86
CA HIS A 77 29.36 -25.57 12.96
C HIS A 77 28.77 -26.76 13.72
N VAL A 78 27.60 -27.21 13.26
CA VAL A 78 26.85 -28.31 13.89
C VAL A 78 27.67 -29.60 13.85
N LYS A 79 28.04 -30.13 15.03
CA LYS A 79 28.79 -31.41 15.16
C LYS A 79 27.90 -32.63 14.90
N LYS A 80 28.53 -33.78 14.63
CA LYS A 80 27.83 -35.06 14.38
C LYS A 80 27.01 -35.51 15.59
N ASP A 81 27.55 -35.35 16.81
CA ASP A 81 26.87 -35.63 18.07
C ASP A 81 26.67 -34.31 18.84
N CYS A 82 25.42 -33.85 18.96
CA CYS A 82 25.09 -32.59 19.64
C CYS A 82 23.68 -32.68 20.25
N HIS A 83 23.57 -32.39 21.55
CA HIS A 83 22.36 -32.55 22.36
C HIS A 83 21.71 -31.22 22.80
N VAL A 84 22.22 -30.06 22.33
CA VAL A 84 21.67 -28.74 22.67
C VAL A 84 20.61 -28.28 21.66
N PRO A 85 19.60 -27.47 22.10
CA PRO A 85 18.59 -26.91 21.19
C PRO A 85 19.23 -26.00 20.14
N TYR A 86 18.86 -26.18 18.86
CA TYR A 86 19.49 -25.48 17.73
C TYR A 86 18.91 -24.10 17.42
N LEU A 87 17.79 -23.70 18.04
CA LEU A 87 17.06 -22.49 17.64
C LEU A 87 17.87 -21.21 17.87
N GLY A 88 18.36 -20.97 19.09
CA GLY A 88 19.15 -19.77 19.40
C GLY A 88 20.36 -19.58 18.47
N PRO A 89 21.25 -20.58 18.36
CA PRO A 89 22.38 -20.53 17.43
C PRO A 89 21.97 -20.26 15.96
N LEU A 90 20.89 -20.89 15.48
CA LEU A 90 20.37 -20.65 14.14
C LEU A 90 19.93 -19.20 13.96
N LEU A 91 19.23 -18.63 14.95
CA LEU A 91 18.76 -17.26 14.92
C LEU A 91 19.93 -16.26 14.96
N ASP A 92 20.96 -16.53 15.75
CA ASP A 92 22.17 -15.69 15.82
C ASP A 92 22.92 -15.68 14.47
N ALA A 93 23.03 -16.85 13.82
CA ALA A 93 23.62 -16.95 12.49
C ALA A 93 22.82 -16.16 11.44
N GLY A 94 21.49 -16.23 11.50
CA GLY A 94 20.61 -15.47 10.62
C GLY A 94 20.69 -13.96 10.86
N MET A 95 20.77 -13.51 12.11
CA MET A 95 21.00 -12.09 12.43
C MET A 95 22.33 -11.58 11.86
N ALA A 96 23.40 -12.37 11.99
CA ALA A 96 24.71 -12.03 11.44
C ALA A 96 24.67 -11.92 9.90
N ALA A 97 23.92 -12.81 9.24
CA ALA A 97 23.72 -12.77 7.79
C ALA A 97 23.03 -11.48 7.35
N LEU A 98 21.92 -11.11 8.00
CA LEU A 98 21.15 -9.90 7.66
C LEU A 98 21.95 -8.61 7.87
N PHE A 99 22.71 -8.50 8.95
CA PHE A 99 23.61 -7.35 9.16
C PHE A 99 24.70 -7.27 8.08
N ALA A 100 25.27 -8.41 7.71
CA ALA A 100 26.30 -8.47 6.68
C ALA A 100 25.76 -8.10 5.30
N GLU A 101 24.58 -8.58 4.92
CA GLU A 101 23.94 -8.25 3.64
C GLU A 101 23.49 -6.78 3.56
N GLU A 102 23.00 -6.20 4.67
CA GLU A 102 22.66 -4.78 4.70
C GLU A 102 23.89 -3.89 4.43
N ILE A 103 25.07 -4.28 4.92
CA ILE A 103 26.34 -3.62 4.60
C ILE A 103 26.72 -3.82 3.13
N VAL A 104 26.56 -5.02 2.57
CA VAL A 104 26.87 -5.30 1.15
C VAL A 104 25.98 -4.47 0.23
N GLU A 105 24.69 -4.37 0.52
CA GLU A 105 23.76 -3.53 -0.23
C GLU A 105 24.11 -2.03 -0.10
N ALA A 106 24.51 -1.57 1.10
CA ALA A 106 24.99 -0.20 1.28
C ALA A 106 26.28 0.10 0.47
N ILE A 107 27.18 -0.88 0.34
CA ILE A 107 28.36 -0.78 -0.52
C ILE A 107 27.95 -0.70 -2.00
N ARG A 108 26.94 -1.47 -2.42
CA ARG A 108 26.44 -1.43 -3.81
C ARG A 108 25.94 -0.04 -4.19
N TYR A 109 25.27 0.69 -3.30
CA TYR A 109 24.89 2.09 -3.55
C TYR A 109 26.07 3.02 -3.84
N VAL A 110 27.28 2.69 -3.38
CA VAL A 110 28.51 3.43 -3.68
C VAL A 110 29.16 2.96 -4.98
N GLU A 111 29.18 1.64 -5.22
CA GLU A 111 29.82 1.07 -6.41
C GLU A 111 28.99 1.24 -7.69
N GLU A 112 27.67 1.17 -7.56
CA GLU A 112 26.68 1.13 -8.63
C GLU A 112 25.50 2.07 -8.31
N PRO A 113 25.71 3.40 -8.24
CA PRO A 113 24.71 4.36 -7.77
C PRO A 113 23.44 4.42 -8.62
N ASP A 114 23.52 4.06 -9.90
CA ASP A 114 22.40 4.10 -10.86
C ASP A 114 21.60 2.78 -10.93
N PHE A 115 21.99 1.76 -10.15
CA PHE A 115 21.39 0.42 -10.20
C PHE A 115 19.97 0.39 -9.62
N TYR A 116 19.74 1.09 -8.50
CA TYR A 116 18.45 1.15 -7.82
C TYR A 116 17.72 2.48 -8.06
N GLN A 117 16.38 2.47 -7.96
CA GLN A 117 15.51 3.64 -8.09
C GLN A 117 14.72 3.95 -6.78
N PRO A 118 15.41 4.37 -5.71
CA PRO A 118 14.86 4.46 -4.35
C PRO A 118 13.85 5.60 -4.13
N MET A 119 13.82 6.57 -5.04
CA MET A 119 12.96 7.77 -4.97
C MET A 119 11.77 7.71 -5.95
N VAL A 120 11.58 6.57 -6.64
CA VAL A 120 10.53 6.41 -7.65
C VAL A 120 9.50 5.41 -7.14
N GLU A 121 8.21 5.70 -7.34
CA GLU A 121 7.14 4.78 -6.94
C GLU A 121 6.96 3.62 -7.93
N ASP A 122 7.08 3.87 -9.22
CA ASP A 122 6.94 2.87 -10.27
C ASP A 122 8.30 2.66 -10.99
N PRO A 123 8.77 1.42 -11.17
CA PRO A 123 10.04 1.16 -11.87
C PRO A 123 9.97 1.59 -13.33
N ASP A 124 11.11 2.04 -13.87
CA ASP A 124 11.23 2.49 -15.26
C ASP A 124 11.58 1.31 -16.17
N ILE A 125 10.55 0.49 -16.44
CA ILE A 125 10.65 -0.74 -17.22
C ILE A 125 11.12 -0.44 -18.65
N ASP A 126 10.70 0.68 -19.25
CA ASP A 126 11.06 1.08 -20.62
C ASP A 126 12.57 1.31 -20.79
N ASN A 127 13.26 1.69 -19.71
CA ASN A 127 14.71 1.90 -19.68
C ASN A 127 15.49 0.75 -19.00
N ASN A 128 14.89 -0.44 -18.89
CA ASN A 128 15.47 -1.61 -18.20
C ASN A 128 15.89 -1.33 -16.74
N LYS A 129 15.22 -0.39 -16.05
CA LYS A 129 15.44 -0.15 -14.63
C LYS A 129 14.29 -0.74 -13.83
N LEU A 130 14.50 -1.98 -13.39
CA LEU A 130 13.49 -2.76 -12.67
C LEU A 130 13.54 -2.54 -11.15
N TRP A 131 14.72 -2.31 -10.59
CA TRP A 131 14.94 -2.48 -9.16
C TRP A 131 14.81 -1.17 -8.38
N LEU A 132 13.95 -1.16 -7.37
CA LEU A 132 13.70 0.02 -6.55
C LEU A 132 14.70 0.14 -5.39
N GLY A 133 15.22 -0.98 -4.88
CA GLY A 133 16.14 -1.00 -3.74
C GLY A 133 15.52 -0.46 -2.45
N ALA A 134 16.33 0.13 -1.58
CA ALA A 134 15.87 0.76 -0.35
C ALA A 134 14.99 1.99 -0.65
N ALA A 135 13.68 1.86 -0.48
CA ALA A 135 12.77 3.02 -0.54
C ALA A 135 13.24 4.14 0.38
N ASP A 136 13.16 5.38 -0.07
CA ASP A 136 13.50 6.54 0.75
C ASP A 136 12.49 6.80 1.89
N ASP A 137 12.79 7.74 2.78
CA ASP A 137 11.90 8.02 3.91
C ASP A 137 10.56 8.64 3.49
N VAL A 138 10.46 9.24 2.30
CA VAL A 138 9.20 9.79 1.78
C VAL A 138 8.26 8.65 1.42
N ILE A 139 8.74 7.70 0.61
CA ILE A 139 7.99 6.49 0.24
C ILE A 139 7.70 5.64 1.47
N MET A 140 8.69 5.45 2.36
CA MET A 140 8.50 4.68 3.59
C MET A 140 7.43 5.29 4.49
N ARG A 141 7.39 6.62 4.68
CA ARG A 141 6.33 7.27 5.45
C ARG A 141 4.98 7.17 4.74
N LYS A 142 4.96 7.32 3.42
CA LYS A 142 3.75 7.21 2.59
C LYS A 142 3.09 5.85 2.75
N ARG A 143 3.86 4.79 2.50
CA ARG A 143 3.36 3.41 2.38
C ARG A 143 3.35 2.69 3.73
N GLY A 144 4.28 3.01 4.63
CA GLY A 144 4.41 2.35 5.93
C GLY A 144 3.30 2.68 6.92
N VAL A 145 2.54 3.76 6.71
CA VAL A 145 1.36 4.06 7.54
C VAL A 145 0.21 3.07 7.31
N GLU A 146 0.11 2.51 6.11
CA GLU A 146 -0.94 1.54 5.76
C GLU A 146 -0.82 0.28 6.64
N PHE A 147 0.41 -0.05 7.11
CA PHE A 147 0.67 -1.11 8.07
C PHE A 147 0.26 -0.78 9.51
N VAL A 148 0.04 0.50 9.82
CA VAL A 148 -0.29 0.98 11.16
C VAL A 148 -1.79 1.22 11.31
N ASP A 149 -2.42 1.82 10.29
CA ASP A 149 -3.86 2.07 10.25
C ASP A 149 -4.69 0.83 9.86
N GLY A 150 -4.04 -0.21 9.33
CA GLY A 150 -4.65 -1.49 8.99
C GLY A 150 -5.17 -1.59 7.55
N THR A 151 -4.98 -0.55 6.73
CA THR A 151 -5.33 -0.55 5.30
C THR A 151 -4.54 -1.61 4.52
N ALA A 152 -3.31 -1.90 4.96
CA ALA A 152 -2.54 -3.06 4.55
C ALA A 152 -2.12 -3.83 5.82
N PRO A 153 -2.51 -5.10 6.00
CA PRO A 153 -2.19 -5.81 7.24
C PRO A 153 -0.69 -6.17 7.37
N GLY A 154 0.05 -6.22 6.25
CA GLY A 154 1.44 -6.63 6.23
C GLY A 154 1.93 -6.89 4.80
N PHE A 155 2.94 -7.74 4.65
CA PHE A 155 3.54 -8.02 3.35
C PHE A 155 3.96 -9.48 3.17
N ALA A 156 3.87 -9.96 1.92
CA ALA A 156 4.48 -11.20 1.46
C ALA A 156 5.86 -10.88 0.84
N ALA A 157 6.94 -11.32 1.47
CA ALA A 157 8.28 -11.26 0.88
C ALA A 157 8.50 -12.50 0.02
N ILE A 158 8.41 -12.37 -1.30
CA ILE A 158 8.61 -13.48 -2.23
C ILE A 158 10.05 -13.46 -2.71
N VAL A 159 10.75 -14.58 -2.51
CA VAL A 159 12.11 -14.80 -2.99
C VAL A 159 12.14 -15.90 -4.05
N GLY A 160 12.85 -15.65 -5.16
CA GLY A 160 13.02 -16.62 -6.24
C GLY A 160 12.03 -16.45 -7.40
N ALA A 161 11.61 -17.58 -7.98
CA ALA A 161 10.76 -17.62 -9.16
C ALA A 161 9.75 -18.76 -9.08
N ALA A 162 8.53 -18.52 -9.55
CA ALA A 162 7.55 -19.59 -9.72
C ALA A 162 7.90 -20.46 -10.93
N PRO A 163 7.31 -21.66 -11.09
CA PRO A 163 7.57 -22.50 -12.27
C PRO A 163 7.14 -21.84 -13.59
N THR A 164 6.10 -21.00 -13.58
CA THR A 164 5.64 -20.24 -14.76
C THR A 164 5.17 -18.83 -14.40
N PRO A 165 5.15 -17.87 -15.36
CA PRO A 165 4.61 -16.53 -15.15
C PRO A 165 3.16 -16.49 -14.66
N GLU A 166 2.32 -17.42 -15.11
CA GLU A 166 0.91 -17.49 -14.71
C GLU A 166 0.77 -17.88 -13.24
N ILE A 167 1.61 -18.79 -12.75
CA ILE A 167 1.62 -19.18 -11.34
C ILE A 167 2.07 -18.00 -10.47
N ALA A 168 3.13 -17.29 -10.88
CA ALA A 168 3.59 -16.09 -10.20
C ALA A 168 2.48 -15.02 -10.11
N LYS A 169 1.81 -14.75 -11.23
CA LYS A 169 0.66 -13.83 -11.30
C LYS A 169 -0.46 -14.24 -10.35
N ASN A 170 -0.88 -15.50 -10.36
CA ASN A 170 -1.95 -15.99 -9.50
C ASN A 170 -1.64 -15.83 -8.01
N ILE A 171 -0.41 -16.17 -7.59
CA ILE A 171 0.03 -16.01 -6.19
C ILE A 171 -0.02 -14.53 -5.78
N VAL A 172 0.47 -13.63 -6.63
CA VAL A 172 0.55 -12.19 -6.34
C VAL A 172 -0.83 -11.54 -6.31
N GLU A 173 -1.69 -11.83 -7.29
CA GLU A 173 -3.08 -11.33 -7.32
C GLU A 173 -3.86 -11.81 -6.08
N GLU A 174 -3.63 -13.05 -5.63
CA GLU A 174 -4.24 -13.58 -4.39
C GLU A 174 -3.82 -12.82 -3.12
N TYR A 175 -2.60 -12.27 -3.08
CA TYR A 175 -2.16 -11.40 -1.99
C TYR A 175 -2.67 -9.96 -2.13
N GLN A 176 -2.76 -9.43 -3.35
CA GLN A 176 -3.34 -8.11 -3.61
C GLN A 176 -4.83 -8.06 -3.21
N LYS A 177 -5.63 -9.09 -3.53
CA LYS A 177 -7.03 -9.23 -3.06
C LYS A 177 -7.17 -9.13 -1.54
N LYS A 178 -6.11 -9.49 -0.82
CA LYS A 178 -6.04 -9.52 0.65
C LYS A 178 -5.33 -8.29 1.21
N ASN A 179 -5.12 -7.28 0.37
CA ASN A 179 -4.52 -5.99 0.69
C ASN A 179 -3.08 -6.06 1.22
N LEU A 180 -2.37 -7.14 0.94
CA LEU A 180 -0.96 -7.28 1.34
C LEU A 180 -0.06 -6.56 0.34
N TYR A 181 1.04 -6.03 0.85
CA TYR A 181 2.17 -5.68 -0.01
C TYR A 181 2.92 -6.94 -0.45
N ILE A 182 3.49 -6.91 -1.64
CA ILE A 182 4.29 -7.98 -2.19
C ILE A 182 5.68 -7.43 -2.45
N PHE A 183 6.66 -7.93 -1.72
CA PHE A 183 8.06 -7.51 -1.80
C PHE A 183 8.86 -8.60 -2.50
N LEU A 184 9.44 -8.29 -3.65
CA LEU A 184 10.09 -9.26 -4.53
C LEU A 184 11.60 -9.13 -4.47
N ALA A 185 12.31 -10.22 -4.20
CA ALA A 185 13.77 -10.27 -4.22
C ALA A 185 14.28 -11.62 -4.76
N ALA A 186 15.57 -11.72 -5.04
CA ALA A 186 16.27 -12.93 -5.46
C ALA A 186 15.80 -13.55 -6.79
N ASN A 187 16.76 -13.86 -7.66
CA ASN A 187 16.55 -14.67 -8.85
C ASN A 187 16.74 -16.16 -8.54
N GLN A 188 16.09 -16.99 -9.36
CA GLN A 188 16.26 -18.43 -9.39
C GLN A 188 16.25 -18.89 -10.85
N ASN A 189 17.22 -19.72 -11.25
CA ASN A 189 17.31 -20.28 -12.61
C ASN A 189 17.29 -19.23 -13.74
N GLY A 190 17.82 -18.04 -13.49
CA GLY A 190 17.93 -16.97 -14.49
C GLY A 190 16.65 -16.13 -14.68
N THR A 191 15.67 -16.26 -13.79
CA THR A 191 14.50 -15.36 -13.73
C THR A 191 14.09 -15.09 -12.28
N CYS A 192 13.11 -14.20 -12.07
CA CYS A 192 12.52 -13.91 -10.77
C CYS A 192 11.03 -13.59 -10.92
N VAL A 193 10.29 -13.59 -9.81
CA VAL A 193 8.86 -13.23 -9.83
C VAL A 193 8.62 -11.84 -10.43
N ALA A 194 9.52 -10.87 -10.22
CA ALA A 194 9.35 -9.52 -10.79
C ALA A 194 9.35 -9.53 -12.33
N GLU A 195 10.27 -10.26 -12.95
CA GLU A 195 10.34 -10.42 -14.41
C GLU A 195 9.16 -11.25 -14.94
N GLN A 196 8.77 -12.30 -14.23
CA GLN A 196 7.60 -13.13 -14.55
C GLN A 196 6.29 -12.33 -14.57
N LEU A 197 6.12 -11.40 -13.62
CA LEU A 197 4.94 -10.53 -13.59
C LEU A 197 4.92 -9.56 -14.78
N ILE A 198 6.07 -9.02 -15.16
CA ILE A 198 6.19 -8.16 -16.34
C ILE A 198 5.84 -8.95 -17.61
N GLU A 199 6.37 -10.17 -17.76
CA GLU A 199 6.03 -11.07 -18.86
C GLU A 199 4.52 -11.37 -18.92
N ALA A 200 3.89 -11.51 -17.76
CA ALA A 200 2.45 -11.74 -17.63
C ALA A 200 1.58 -10.46 -17.74
N GLY A 201 2.18 -9.31 -18.08
CA GLY A 201 1.49 -8.02 -18.27
C GLY A 201 0.96 -7.39 -16.99
N VAL A 202 1.54 -7.70 -15.83
CA VAL A 202 1.12 -7.15 -14.53
C VAL A 202 1.92 -5.89 -14.23
N GLN A 203 1.23 -4.81 -13.88
CA GLN A 203 1.88 -3.57 -13.44
C GLN A 203 2.47 -3.76 -12.03
N ILE A 204 3.77 -3.47 -11.90
CA ILE A 204 4.50 -3.51 -10.63
C ILE A 204 4.89 -2.08 -10.20
N GLY A 205 5.07 -1.89 -8.90
CA GLY A 205 5.41 -0.62 -8.27
C GLY A 205 4.81 -0.48 -6.88
N TRP A 206 5.16 0.60 -6.19
CA TRP A 206 4.55 0.99 -4.91
C TRP A 206 3.05 1.27 -5.05
N GLY A 207 2.60 1.76 -6.22
CA GLY A 207 1.19 2.03 -6.51
C GLY A 207 0.32 0.77 -6.49
N THR A 208 0.78 -0.32 -7.11
CA THR A 208 0.08 -1.62 -7.14
C THR A 208 0.44 -2.53 -5.97
N ARG A 209 1.25 -2.02 -5.02
CA ARG A 209 1.79 -2.75 -3.86
C ARG A 209 2.69 -3.95 -4.22
N ILE A 210 3.24 -4.00 -5.44
CA ILE A 210 4.18 -5.04 -5.88
C ILE A 210 5.55 -4.41 -6.08
N VAL A 211 6.46 -4.58 -5.12
CA VAL A 211 7.73 -3.83 -5.05
C VAL A 211 8.92 -4.74 -5.42
N PRO A 212 9.57 -4.52 -6.58
CA PRO A 212 10.81 -5.22 -6.94
C PRO A 212 12.03 -4.61 -6.24
N PHE A 213 12.59 -5.32 -5.26
CA PHE A 213 13.71 -4.82 -4.47
C PHE A 213 15.08 -5.06 -5.09
N GLY A 214 15.34 -6.25 -5.62
CA GLY A 214 16.62 -6.55 -6.27
C GLY A 214 16.73 -8.00 -6.73
N PRO A 215 17.69 -8.30 -7.62
CA PRO A 215 17.86 -9.64 -8.20
C PRO A 215 18.58 -10.61 -7.26
N ASP A 216 19.19 -10.14 -6.18
CA ASP A 216 19.98 -10.95 -5.26
C ASP A 216 19.23 -11.20 -3.95
N ILE A 217 19.58 -12.27 -3.23
CA ILE A 217 18.98 -12.55 -1.92
C ILE A 217 19.27 -11.45 -0.89
N SER A 218 20.41 -10.77 -1.01
CA SER A 218 20.77 -9.63 -0.17
C SER A 218 19.76 -8.49 -0.25
N ALA A 219 19.04 -8.33 -1.36
CA ALA A 219 17.98 -7.32 -1.48
C ALA A 219 16.77 -7.60 -0.57
N ALA A 220 16.63 -8.80 0.01
CA ALA A 220 15.61 -9.08 1.01
C ALA A 220 15.77 -8.23 2.29
N VAL A 221 16.97 -7.69 2.54
CA VAL A 221 17.19 -6.73 3.63
C VAL A 221 16.38 -5.45 3.46
N TYR A 222 16.00 -5.07 2.24
CA TYR A 222 15.16 -3.89 2.01
C TYR A 222 13.73 -4.08 2.55
N ALA A 223 13.18 -5.30 2.48
CA ALA A 223 11.88 -5.64 3.07
C ALA A 223 11.92 -5.52 4.60
N LEU A 224 12.94 -6.12 5.23
CA LEU A 224 13.15 -6.05 6.67
C LEU A 224 13.49 -4.62 7.13
N GLY A 225 14.30 -3.91 6.37
CA GLY A 225 14.67 -2.51 6.61
C GLY A 225 13.45 -1.59 6.52
N PHE A 226 12.55 -1.80 5.56
CA PHE A 226 11.28 -1.10 5.48
C PHE A 226 10.43 -1.34 6.74
N ALA A 227 10.28 -2.61 7.13
CA ALA A 227 9.54 -2.96 8.35
C ALA A 227 10.15 -2.28 9.58
N ASN A 228 11.47 -2.34 9.76
CA ASN A 228 12.14 -1.76 10.94
C ASN A 228 11.96 -0.23 10.99
N ARG A 229 12.00 0.43 9.83
CA ARG A 229 11.72 1.87 9.74
C ARG A 229 10.28 2.23 10.09
N ALA A 230 9.31 1.37 9.79
CA ALA A 230 7.94 1.56 10.26
C ALA A 230 7.86 1.48 11.80
N GLY A 231 8.58 0.56 12.43
CA GLY A 231 8.68 0.48 13.90
C GLY A 231 9.36 1.70 14.54
N LEU A 232 10.43 2.21 13.94
CA LEU A 232 11.10 3.43 14.40
C LEU A 232 10.22 4.68 14.23
N SER A 233 9.59 4.83 13.06
CA SER A 233 8.82 6.03 12.69
C SER A 233 7.46 6.11 13.38
N PHE A 234 6.70 5.03 13.36
CA PHE A 234 5.30 5.01 13.82
C PHE A 234 5.15 4.35 15.19
N GLY A 235 5.99 3.35 15.49
CA GLY A 235 6.02 2.70 16.80
C GLY A 235 6.75 3.51 17.88
N GLY A 236 7.47 4.58 17.50
CA GLY A 236 8.25 5.41 18.42
C GLY A 236 9.36 4.64 19.16
N ILE A 237 9.82 3.54 18.56
CA ILE A 237 10.81 2.64 19.17
C ILE A 237 12.17 3.30 19.09
N GLN A 238 12.89 3.31 20.22
CA GLN A 238 14.22 3.88 20.26
C GLN A 238 15.23 2.95 19.56
N PRO A 239 16.17 3.48 18.77
CA PRO A 239 17.25 2.69 18.18
C PRO A 239 18.00 1.88 19.24
N GLY A 240 18.26 0.59 18.97
CA GLY A 240 18.92 -0.33 19.90
C GLY A 240 17.99 -1.02 20.91
N ASP A 241 16.71 -0.63 21.01
CA ASP A 241 15.70 -1.37 21.78
C ASP A 241 15.15 -2.55 20.95
N TYR A 242 16.03 -3.52 20.69
CA TYR A 242 15.72 -4.70 19.87
C TYR A 242 14.51 -5.48 20.41
N LYS A 243 14.29 -5.50 21.74
CA LYS A 243 13.17 -6.24 22.34
C LYS A 243 11.84 -5.63 21.93
N ARG A 244 11.71 -4.30 22.04
CA ARG A 244 10.50 -3.62 21.58
C ARG A 244 10.36 -3.67 20.07
N MET A 245 11.47 -3.56 19.33
CA MET A 245 11.45 -3.67 17.87
C MET A 245 10.88 -5.02 17.43
N LEU A 246 11.49 -6.14 17.83
CA LEU A 246 11.04 -7.48 17.43
C LEU A 246 9.59 -7.76 17.91
N ALA A 247 9.22 -7.30 19.11
CA ALA A 247 7.85 -7.44 19.61
C ALA A 247 6.83 -6.61 18.80
N TYR A 248 7.18 -5.40 18.38
CA TYR A 248 6.32 -4.58 17.52
C TYR A 248 6.07 -5.29 16.19
N GLN A 249 7.14 -5.80 15.57
CA GLN A 249 7.08 -6.43 14.25
C GLN A 249 6.22 -7.68 14.27
N LYS A 250 6.43 -8.54 15.28
CA LYS A 250 5.59 -9.73 15.48
C LYS A 250 4.11 -9.41 15.63
N ASN A 251 3.76 -8.31 16.30
CA ASN A 251 2.37 -8.01 16.67
C ASN A 251 1.64 -7.01 15.74
N ARG A 252 2.37 -6.23 14.94
CA ARG A 252 1.80 -5.16 14.10
C ARG A 252 1.94 -5.42 12.61
N ILE A 253 3.08 -5.93 12.15
CA ILE A 253 3.32 -6.14 10.73
C ILE A 253 3.18 -7.63 10.41
N PHE A 254 2.08 -8.00 9.77
CA PHE A 254 1.79 -9.40 9.43
C PHE A 254 2.58 -9.84 8.19
N ALA A 255 3.90 -9.95 8.34
CA ALA A 255 4.79 -10.35 7.26
C ALA A 255 5.19 -11.83 7.31
N PHE A 256 5.43 -12.41 6.13
CA PHE A 256 5.90 -13.77 5.92
C PHE A 256 6.71 -13.86 4.62
N ILE A 257 7.49 -14.93 4.48
CA ILE A 257 8.37 -15.17 3.34
C ILE A 257 7.80 -16.32 2.50
N ASN A 258 7.69 -16.14 1.18
CA ASN A 258 7.51 -17.23 0.24
C ASN A 258 8.82 -17.50 -0.50
N ALA A 259 9.40 -18.68 -0.27
CA ALA A 259 10.55 -19.13 -1.04
C ALA A 259 10.06 -19.99 -2.20
N LEU A 260 10.18 -19.46 -3.43
CA LEU A 260 9.78 -20.15 -4.65
C LEU A 260 11.01 -20.66 -5.40
N GLY A 261 11.17 -21.98 -5.45
CA GLY A 261 12.33 -22.67 -6.02
C GLY A 261 13.32 -23.22 -4.98
N ASP A 262 14.52 -23.57 -5.43
CA ASP A 262 15.48 -24.30 -4.61
C ASP A 262 16.10 -23.41 -3.52
N VAL A 263 15.90 -23.79 -2.26
CA VAL A 263 16.43 -23.06 -1.11
C VAL A 263 17.88 -23.46 -0.83
N ASN A 264 18.82 -22.58 -1.16
CA ASN A 264 20.23 -22.77 -0.83
C ASN A 264 20.56 -22.36 0.63
N ALA A 265 21.80 -22.57 1.05
CA ALA A 265 22.23 -22.26 2.42
C ALA A 265 22.11 -20.76 2.78
N GLU A 266 22.34 -19.86 1.83
CA GLU A 266 22.26 -18.41 2.05
C GLU A 266 20.81 -17.95 2.24
N TRP A 267 19.89 -18.54 1.48
CA TRP A 267 18.45 -18.34 1.68
C TRP A 267 17.99 -18.89 3.02
N ALA A 268 18.49 -20.06 3.43
CA ALA A 268 18.20 -20.63 4.75
C ALA A 268 18.70 -19.73 5.90
N ALA A 269 19.85 -19.06 5.73
CA ALA A 269 20.35 -18.09 6.71
C ALA A 269 19.48 -16.83 6.79
N ASN A 270 19.04 -16.31 5.63
CA ASN A 270 18.11 -15.18 5.56
C ASN A 270 16.76 -15.49 6.21
N ALA A 271 16.18 -16.64 5.88
CA ALA A 271 14.95 -17.14 6.51
C ALA A 271 15.11 -17.29 8.03
N ALA A 272 16.24 -17.87 8.48
CA ALA A 272 16.58 -17.95 9.90
C ALA A 272 16.65 -16.58 10.58
N GLY A 273 17.19 -15.57 9.89
CA GLY A 273 17.22 -14.20 10.35
C GLY A 273 15.82 -13.63 10.53
N ALA A 274 14.96 -13.78 9.52
CA ALA A 274 13.59 -13.25 9.52
C ALA A 274 12.69 -13.85 10.60
N ILE A 275 12.97 -15.09 11.05
CA ILE A 275 12.28 -15.70 12.20
C ILE A 275 12.39 -14.80 13.45
N ASN A 276 13.50 -14.08 13.66
CA ASN A 276 13.64 -13.18 14.81
C ASN A 276 12.54 -12.10 14.86
N TRP A 277 12.08 -11.63 13.69
CA TRP A 277 10.98 -10.67 13.55
C TRP A 277 9.59 -11.32 13.68
N GLY A 278 9.54 -12.63 13.87
CA GLY A 278 8.30 -13.41 13.89
C GLY A 278 7.72 -13.64 12.50
N PHE A 279 8.54 -13.57 11.45
CA PHE A 279 8.13 -13.77 10.07
C PHE A 279 8.40 -15.22 9.65
N PRO A 280 7.37 -16.03 9.40
CA PRO A 280 7.54 -17.42 9.00
C PRO A 280 7.93 -17.53 7.53
N THR A 281 8.57 -18.63 7.16
CA THR A 281 8.91 -18.97 5.78
C THR A 281 8.06 -20.13 5.29
N ILE A 282 7.48 -19.98 4.11
CA ILE A 282 6.67 -20.99 3.43
C ILE A 282 7.36 -21.27 2.09
N ALA A 283 7.76 -22.51 1.86
CA ALA A 283 8.46 -22.92 0.63
C ALA A 283 7.59 -23.87 -0.21
N ASP A 284 7.74 -23.78 -1.53
CA ASP A 284 7.13 -24.71 -2.48
C ASP A 284 7.93 -26.02 -2.64
N THR A 285 9.22 -25.99 -2.29
CA THR A 285 10.12 -27.14 -2.35
C THR A 285 10.15 -27.95 -1.04
N ASP A 286 10.54 -29.22 -1.15
CA ASP A 286 10.78 -30.10 0.01
C ASP A 286 12.08 -29.66 0.72
N ILE A 287 11.90 -28.89 1.78
CA ILE A 287 12.96 -28.43 2.69
C ILE A 287 12.59 -28.86 4.10
N PRO A 288 13.55 -29.07 5.02
CA PRO A 288 13.16 -29.53 6.33
C PRO A 288 12.45 -28.43 7.14
N GLU A 289 11.39 -28.81 7.86
CA GLU A 289 10.53 -27.87 8.58
C GLU A 289 11.05 -27.44 9.96
N VAL A 290 10.52 -26.30 10.42
CA VAL A 290 10.70 -25.78 11.78
C VAL A 290 9.31 -25.48 12.36
N LEU A 291 8.68 -26.54 12.85
CA LEU A 291 7.33 -26.54 13.42
C LEU A 291 7.17 -25.98 14.87
N PRO A 292 8.20 -25.91 15.74
CA PRO A 292 8.00 -25.39 17.09
C PRO A 292 7.44 -23.97 17.09
N TRP A 293 6.50 -23.66 17.99
CA TRP A 293 5.95 -22.32 18.16
C TRP A 293 6.77 -21.50 19.17
N GLY A 294 6.66 -20.17 19.12
CA GLY A 294 7.20 -19.29 20.17
C GLY A 294 7.73 -17.94 19.64
N VAL A 295 8.57 -17.98 18.60
CA VAL A 295 9.04 -16.75 17.94
C VAL A 295 8.03 -16.27 16.91
N CYS A 296 7.71 -17.07 15.88
CA CYS A 296 6.51 -16.87 15.06
C CYS A 296 5.23 -17.19 15.84
N THR A 297 4.08 -16.81 15.28
CA THR A 297 2.75 -17.09 15.84
C THR A 297 2.49 -18.61 15.89
N TYR A 298 2.70 -19.28 14.76
CA TYR A 298 2.58 -20.73 14.63
C TYR A 298 3.95 -21.32 14.22
N GLU A 299 4.03 -21.99 13.07
CA GLU A 299 5.25 -22.58 12.54
C GLU A 299 6.25 -21.51 12.07
N HIS A 300 7.56 -21.80 12.16
CA HIS A 300 8.60 -20.92 11.63
C HIS A 300 8.92 -21.20 10.17
N VAL A 301 8.93 -22.48 9.79
CA VAL A 301 9.20 -22.93 8.41
C VAL A 301 8.24 -24.05 8.05
N VAL A 302 7.49 -23.88 6.97
CA VAL A 302 6.58 -24.86 6.36
C VAL A 302 7.05 -25.12 4.94
N SER A 303 7.10 -26.39 4.53
CA SER A 303 7.66 -26.82 3.25
C SER A 303 6.64 -27.56 2.39
N GLU A 304 7.02 -27.82 1.13
CA GLU A 304 6.24 -28.65 0.19
C GLU A 304 4.79 -28.16 0.00
N VAL A 305 4.59 -26.84 0.02
CA VAL A 305 3.26 -26.24 -0.13
C VAL A 305 2.95 -26.05 -1.62
N PRO A 306 1.86 -26.64 -2.14
CA PRO A 306 1.44 -26.43 -3.52
C PRO A 306 1.20 -24.95 -3.86
N HIS A 307 1.54 -24.52 -5.07
CA HIS A 307 1.47 -23.10 -5.48
C HIS A 307 0.05 -22.51 -5.43
N ASP A 308 -0.99 -23.31 -5.63
CA ASP A 308 -2.40 -22.91 -5.50
C ASP A 308 -2.83 -22.70 -4.04
N GLN A 309 -2.13 -23.33 -3.09
CA GLN A 309 -2.41 -23.27 -1.66
C GLN A 309 -1.45 -22.36 -0.88
N ILE A 310 -0.33 -21.97 -1.48
CA ILE A 310 0.69 -21.15 -0.82
C ILE A 310 0.13 -19.84 -0.23
N PRO A 311 -0.81 -19.11 -0.89
CA PRO A 311 -1.34 -17.88 -0.32
C PRO A 311 -2.18 -18.11 0.93
N ALA A 312 -3.06 -19.12 0.88
CA ALA A 312 -3.90 -19.48 2.02
C ALA A 312 -3.06 -19.97 3.20
N LYS A 313 -2.07 -20.84 2.93
CA LYS A 313 -1.20 -21.37 3.98
C LYS A 313 -0.34 -20.29 4.62
N SER A 314 0.18 -19.35 3.84
CA SER A 314 1.01 -18.25 4.37
C SER A 314 0.23 -17.37 5.36
N ILE A 315 -1.04 -17.10 5.05
CA ILE A 315 -1.94 -16.31 5.90
C ILE A 315 -2.30 -17.06 7.18
N GLU A 316 -2.59 -18.35 7.06
CA GLU A 316 -2.86 -19.25 8.19
C GLU A 316 -1.66 -19.27 9.15
N VAL A 317 -0.46 -19.58 8.66
CA VAL A 317 0.77 -19.72 9.45
C VAL A 317 1.18 -18.39 10.10
N ARG A 318 0.94 -17.26 9.42
CA ARG A 318 1.20 -15.94 10.02
C ARG A 318 0.16 -15.57 11.10
N GLY A 319 -1.02 -16.19 11.07
CA GLY A 319 -2.15 -15.88 11.94
C GLY A 319 -2.91 -14.63 11.52
N LEU A 320 -2.87 -14.28 10.24
CA LEU A 320 -3.57 -13.14 9.69
C LEU A 320 -5.06 -13.50 9.46
N LYS A 321 -5.97 -12.71 10.04
CA LYS A 321 -7.41 -12.84 9.78
C LYS A 321 -7.81 -11.81 8.74
N VAL A 322 -7.96 -12.25 7.48
CA VAL A 322 -8.42 -11.37 6.39
C VAL A 322 -9.92 -11.55 6.21
N SER A 323 -10.69 -10.46 6.27
CA SER A 323 -12.05 -10.43 5.75
C SER A 323 -11.99 -10.09 4.27
N VAL A 324 -11.94 -11.11 3.41
CA VAL A 324 -12.10 -10.89 1.96
C VAL A 324 -13.59 -10.70 1.69
N THR A 325 -13.97 -9.54 1.17
CA THR A 325 -15.31 -9.36 0.62
C THR A 325 -15.21 -9.67 -0.87
N GLU A 326 -15.62 -10.87 -1.26
CA GLU A 326 -15.69 -11.23 -2.68
C GLU A 326 -16.86 -10.47 -3.32
N ILE A 327 -16.55 -9.72 -4.38
CA ILE A 327 -17.54 -9.10 -5.25
C ILE A 327 -17.58 -9.93 -6.53
N ASP A 328 -18.78 -10.33 -6.96
CA ASP A 328 -18.99 -11.13 -8.16
C ASP A 328 -18.81 -10.28 -9.43
N ILE A 329 -17.55 -10.02 -9.79
CA ILE A 329 -17.14 -9.30 -10.99
C ILE A 329 -15.96 -10.05 -11.66
N PRO A 330 -15.76 -9.90 -12.99
CA PRO A 330 -14.76 -10.68 -13.73
C PRO A 330 -13.31 -10.21 -13.54
N VAL A 331 -13.10 -9.08 -12.86
CA VAL A 331 -11.78 -8.50 -12.59
C VAL A 331 -11.45 -8.58 -11.10
N THR A 332 -10.16 -8.54 -10.78
CA THR A 332 -9.71 -8.52 -9.40
C THR A 332 -10.16 -7.22 -8.73
N TYR A 333 -10.61 -7.30 -7.48
CA TYR A 333 -11.12 -6.17 -6.71
C TYR A 333 -10.34 -5.97 -5.41
N GLY A 334 -9.90 -4.74 -5.14
CA GLY A 334 -9.29 -4.36 -3.86
C GLY A 334 -8.61 -2.98 -3.87
N PRO A 335 -8.42 -2.37 -2.68
CA PRO A 335 -7.70 -1.11 -2.51
C PRO A 335 -6.32 -1.01 -3.18
N ALA A 336 -5.64 -2.13 -3.38
CA ALA A 336 -4.33 -2.16 -4.04
C ALA A 336 -4.37 -1.64 -5.50
N PHE A 337 -5.53 -1.66 -6.15
CA PHE A 337 -5.69 -1.23 -7.55
C PHE A 337 -6.06 0.25 -7.69
N GLU A 338 -6.34 0.96 -6.58
CA GLU A 338 -6.84 2.35 -6.62
C GLU A 338 -5.91 3.31 -7.38
N GLY A 339 -4.61 3.07 -7.32
CA GLY A 339 -3.58 3.90 -7.95
C GLY A 339 -3.27 3.53 -9.41
N GLU A 340 -3.90 2.50 -9.98
CA GLU A 340 -3.65 2.10 -11.37
C GLU A 340 -4.04 3.21 -12.35
N ARG A 341 -3.17 3.45 -13.34
CA ARG A 341 -3.42 4.46 -14.37
C ARG A 341 -3.59 3.77 -15.72
N VAL A 342 -4.77 3.91 -16.31
CA VAL A 342 -5.00 3.44 -17.68
C VAL A 342 -4.48 4.49 -18.67
N ARG A 343 -3.28 4.25 -19.21
CA ARG A 343 -2.63 5.12 -20.19
C ARG A 343 -3.30 4.97 -21.56
N LYS A 344 -3.14 5.99 -22.42
CA LYS A 344 -3.83 6.06 -23.72
C LYS A 344 -3.63 4.84 -24.64
N GLY A 345 -2.49 4.14 -24.53
CA GLY A 345 -2.22 2.93 -25.33
C GLY A 345 -3.08 1.73 -24.93
N ASP A 346 -3.50 1.70 -23.67
CA ASP A 346 -4.16 0.56 -23.02
C ASP A 346 -5.66 0.81 -22.80
N VAL A 347 -6.19 1.94 -23.30
CA VAL A 347 -7.62 2.28 -23.19
C VAL A 347 -8.42 1.48 -24.20
N TYR A 348 -9.37 0.71 -23.69
CA TYR A 348 -10.39 0.06 -24.49
C TYR A 348 -11.59 0.98 -24.71
N LEU A 349 -12.13 1.56 -23.62
CA LEU A 349 -13.28 2.45 -23.63
C LEU A 349 -13.02 3.66 -22.74
N GLU A 350 -13.34 4.84 -23.24
CA GLU A 350 -13.23 6.10 -22.50
C GLU A 350 -14.62 6.75 -22.31
N LEU A 351 -14.91 7.15 -21.07
CA LEU A 351 -16.22 7.66 -20.65
C LEU A 351 -16.02 8.96 -19.88
N GLY A 352 -16.52 10.09 -20.37
CA GLY A 352 -16.42 11.39 -19.69
C GLY A 352 -15.15 12.17 -19.99
N GLY A 353 -14.69 12.95 -19.01
CA GLY A 353 -13.53 13.84 -19.13
C GLY A 353 -13.75 14.94 -20.17
N SER A 354 -12.70 15.32 -20.90
CA SER A 354 -12.80 16.35 -21.95
C SER A 354 -13.37 15.85 -23.27
N VAL A 355 -13.69 14.55 -23.40
CA VAL A 355 -14.06 13.91 -24.68
C VAL A 355 -15.55 13.57 -24.77
N SER A 356 -16.23 13.36 -23.65
CA SER A 356 -17.70 13.22 -23.57
C SER A 356 -18.23 13.69 -22.21
N GLN A 357 -19.55 13.80 -22.06
CA GLN A 357 -20.17 14.12 -20.77
C GLN A 357 -20.22 12.87 -19.90
N ALA A 358 -19.74 12.96 -18.66
CA ALA A 358 -20.05 11.96 -17.64
C ALA A 358 -20.49 12.60 -16.33
N THR A 359 -21.48 11.98 -15.70
CA THR A 359 -22.15 12.50 -14.52
C THR A 359 -22.48 11.36 -13.55
N GLU A 360 -22.15 11.52 -12.27
CA GLU A 360 -22.51 10.61 -11.19
C GLU A 360 -23.41 11.29 -10.17
N LEU A 361 -24.54 10.70 -9.82
CA LEU A 361 -25.51 11.29 -8.90
C LEU A 361 -26.06 10.22 -7.97
N VAL A 362 -25.95 10.46 -6.66
CA VAL A 362 -26.70 9.72 -5.64
C VAL A 362 -27.94 10.50 -5.26
N ARG A 363 -29.10 9.83 -5.20
CA ARG A 363 -30.34 10.39 -4.68
C ARG A 363 -31.05 9.46 -3.71
N ILE A 364 -31.63 10.03 -2.67
CA ILE A 364 -32.62 9.33 -1.85
C ILE A 364 -33.86 9.02 -2.69
N ALA A 365 -34.44 7.85 -2.47
CA ALA A 365 -35.67 7.40 -3.11
C ALA A 365 -36.64 6.83 -2.08
N ASP A 366 -37.93 6.82 -2.43
CA ASP A 366 -38.93 6.14 -1.62
C ASP A 366 -38.66 4.63 -1.56
N MET A 367 -38.90 4.02 -0.40
CA MET A 367 -38.69 2.59 -0.16
C MET A 367 -39.43 1.67 -1.15
N ASN A 368 -40.53 2.15 -1.73
CA ASN A 368 -41.35 1.43 -2.71
C ASN A 368 -41.03 1.78 -4.17
N ALA A 369 -40.19 2.79 -4.42
CA ALA A 369 -39.84 3.24 -5.76
C ALA A 369 -38.65 2.47 -6.36
N ILE A 370 -37.85 1.78 -5.52
CA ILE A 370 -36.66 1.06 -5.94
C ILE A 370 -36.64 -0.39 -5.43
N ASP A 371 -36.00 -1.24 -6.22
CA ASP A 371 -35.72 -2.63 -5.89
C ASP A 371 -34.25 -2.76 -5.48
N ASP A 372 -33.98 -3.38 -4.33
CA ASP A 372 -32.59 -3.59 -3.88
C ASP A 372 -31.82 -4.52 -4.83
N GLY A 373 -30.57 -4.18 -5.11
CA GLY A 373 -29.68 -4.96 -5.98
C GLY A 373 -29.99 -4.86 -7.47
N LYS A 374 -30.97 -4.03 -7.86
CA LYS A 374 -31.33 -3.86 -9.26
C LYS A 374 -30.31 -2.96 -9.96
N ILE A 375 -29.71 -3.50 -11.00
CA ILE A 375 -28.73 -2.79 -11.84
C ILE A 375 -29.30 -2.74 -13.26
N ILE A 376 -29.37 -1.54 -13.82
CA ILE A 376 -29.91 -1.29 -15.16
C ILE A 376 -28.83 -0.61 -16.00
N VAL A 377 -28.48 -1.18 -17.16
CA VAL A 377 -27.64 -0.52 -18.17
C VAL A 377 -28.54 -0.10 -19.33
N LYS A 378 -28.54 1.21 -19.65
CA LYS A 378 -29.33 1.80 -20.74
C LYS A 378 -28.41 2.42 -21.78
N GLY A 379 -28.31 1.74 -22.92
CA GLY A 379 -27.43 2.08 -24.03
C GLY A 379 -26.35 1.02 -24.26
N PRO A 380 -25.35 1.31 -25.12
CA PRO A 380 -24.25 0.40 -25.40
C PRO A 380 -23.42 0.09 -24.14
N ASP A 381 -23.02 -1.17 -23.98
CA ASP A 381 -22.11 -1.63 -22.94
C ASP A 381 -20.69 -1.86 -23.51
N VAL A 382 -19.73 -2.27 -22.68
CA VAL A 382 -18.33 -2.55 -23.06
C VAL A 382 -18.23 -3.58 -24.18
N GLY A 383 -19.12 -4.59 -24.20
CA GLY A 383 -19.13 -5.61 -25.27
C GLY A 383 -19.68 -5.13 -26.61
N ASP A 384 -20.36 -3.98 -26.65
CA ASP A 384 -21.03 -3.45 -27.85
C ASP A 384 -20.16 -2.43 -28.62
N VAL A 385 -19.04 -2.02 -28.05
CA VAL A 385 -18.12 -1.01 -28.61
C VAL A 385 -16.81 -1.61 -29.10
N LYS A 386 -15.99 -0.80 -29.76
CA LYS A 386 -14.64 -1.18 -30.19
C LYS A 386 -13.60 -0.45 -29.36
N LYS A 387 -12.39 -1.02 -29.32
CA LYS A 387 -11.23 -0.39 -28.71
C LYS A 387 -11.05 1.06 -29.22
N GLY A 388 -10.95 2.00 -28.28
CA GLY A 388 -10.77 3.43 -28.52
C GLY A 388 -12.07 4.22 -28.69
N ASP A 389 -13.24 3.58 -28.60
CA ASP A 389 -14.51 4.28 -28.62
C ASP A 389 -14.68 5.16 -27.37
N VAL A 390 -15.50 6.20 -27.53
CA VAL A 390 -15.83 7.15 -26.48
C VAL A 390 -17.35 7.14 -26.31
N LEU A 391 -17.81 6.97 -25.08
CA LEU A 391 -19.23 7.04 -24.72
C LEU A 391 -19.48 8.11 -23.65
N PRO A 392 -20.67 8.71 -23.58
CA PRO A 392 -21.08 9.45 -22.39
C PRO A 392 -21.42 8.45 -21.27
N LEU A 393 -21.40 8.89 -20.01
CA LEU A 393 -21.73 8.04 -18.87
C LEU A 393 -22.59 8.74 -17.83
N GLY A 394 -23.72 8.16 -17.47
CA GLY A 394 -24.53 8.59 -16.33
C GLY A 394 -24.56 7.51 -15.27
N ILE A 395 -23.95 7.73 -14.11
CA ILE A 395 -24.03 6.83 -12.95
C ILE A 395 -25.11 7.36 -12.02
N PHE A 396 -26.30 6.78 -12.05
CA PHE A 396 -27.39 7.19 -11.17
C PHE A 396 -27.63 6.13 -10.10
N VAL A 397 -27.33 6.48 -8.85
CA VAL A 397 -27.49 5.61 -7.69
C VAL A 397 -28.66 6.11 -6.87
N GLN A 398 -29.61 5.21 -6.60
CA GLN A 398 -30.77 5.50 -5.78
C GLN A 398 -30.71 4.68 -4.50
N VAL A 399 -30.87 5.34 -3.34
CA VAL A 399 -30.83 4.69 -2.03
C VAL A 399 -32.10 4.96 -1.24
N ALA A 400 -32.59 3.96 -0.52
CA ALA A 400 -33.75 4.09 0.35
C ALA A 400 -33.46 3.49 1.71
N GLY A 401 -33.73 4.24 2.78
CA GLY A 401 -33.36 3.90 4.15
C GLY A 401 -34.18 4.66 5.16
N ARG A 402 -34.36 4.09 6.36
CA ARG A 402 -35.02 4.81 7.47
C ARG A 402 -34.17 5.91 8.07
N GLU A 403 -32.86 5.71 8.09
CA GLU A 403 -31.87 6.67 8.59
C GLU A 403 -31.23 7.48 7.44
N MET A 404 -31.68 7.30 6.20
CA MET A 404 -31.16 8.04 5.05
C MET A 404 -31.74 9.45 4.99
N GLU A 405 -30.87 10.44 4.83
CA GLU A 405 -31.23 11.86 4.72
C GLU A 405 -30.60 12.47 3.46
N GLU A 406 -31.15 13.58 2.95
CA GLU A 406 -30.59 14.26 1.77
C GLU A 406 -29.14 14.74 2.00
N ASP A 407 -28.78 15.02 3.25
CA ASP A 407 -27.42 15.40 3.66
C ASP A 407 -26.39 14.26 3.52
N PHE A 408 -26.85 13.01 3.43
CA PHE A 408 -25.97 11.84 3.27
C PHE A 408 -25.71 11.47 1.81
N GLU A 409 -26.49 12.00 0.86
CA GLU A 409 -26.27 11.78 -0.57
C GLU A 409 -24.82 12.10 -1.02
N PRO A 410 -24.23 13.29 -0.73
CA PRO A 410 -22.87 13.60 -1.15
C PRO A 410 -21.80 12.70 -0.51
N ILE A 411 -22.07 12.15 0.69
CA ILE A 411 -21.16 11.22 1.38
C ILE A 411 -20.98 9.96 0.54
N LEU A 412 -22.09 9.35 0.16
CA LEU A 412 -22.12 8.13 -0.65
C LEU A 412 -21.61 8.40 -2.07
N GLU A 413 -21.95 9.56 -2.65
CA GLU A 413 -21.53 9.95 -3.99
C GLU A 413 -20.01 10.01 -4.10
N ARG A 414 -19.33 10.56 -3.09
CA ARG A 414 -17.86 10.61 -3.10
C ARG A 414 -17.19 9.24 -3.05
N GLN A 415 -17.84 8.22 -2.48
CA GLN A 415 -17.28 6.88 -2.43
C GLN A 415 -17.24 6.22 -3.81
N ILE A 416 -18.06 6.66 -4.77
CA ILE A 416 -18.07 6.14 -6.14
C ILE A 416 -16.66 6.16 -6.74
N HIS A 417 -15.91 7.24 -6.49
CA HIS A 417 -14.52 7.37 -6.91
C HIS A 417 -13.63 6.23 -6.40
N HIS A 418 -13.61 5.98 -5.09
CA HIS A 418 -12.75 4.96 -4.51
C HIS A 418 -13.19 3.56 -4.91
N LEU A 419 -14.51 3.31 -4.85
CA LEU A 419 -15.07 1.99 -5.08
C LEU A 419 -14.87 1.52 -6.51
N ILE A 420 -14.97 2.40 -7.50
CA ILE A 420 -14.71 2.05 -8.91
C ILE A 420 -13.20 1.82 -9.15
N ASN A 421 -12.33 2.65 -8.59
CA ASN A 421 -10.87 2.51 -8.75
C ASN A 421 -10.31 1.23 -8.09
N TYR A 422 -11.04 0.58 -7.17
CA TYR A 422 -10.62 -0.70 -6.60
C TYR A 422 -10.75 -1.88 -7.59
N ALA A 423 -11.43 -1.70 -8.72
CA ALA A 423 -11.47 -2.71 -9.77
C ALA A 423 -10.22 -2.62 -10.66
N GLN A 424 -9.46 -3.71 -10.75
CA GLN A 424 -8.25 -3.78 -11.56
C GLN A 424 -8.52 -3.41 -13.02
N GLY A 425 -7.69 -2.52 -13.57
CA GLY A 425 -7.80 -2.06 -14.95
C GLY A 425 -8.90 -1.03 -15.21
N ILE A 426 -9.56 -0.53 -14.16
CA ILE A 426 -10.56 0.54 -14.24
C ILE A 426 -9.99 1.79 -13.56
N MET A 427 -10.08 2.94 -14.23
CA MET A 427 -9.64 4.22 -13.67
C MET A 427 -10.82 5.18 -13.64
N HIS A 428 -11.06 5.80 -12.49
CA HIS A 428 -12.08 6.82 -12.28
C HIS A 428 -11.46 8.10 -11.70
N ILE A 429 -11.67 9.24 -12.33
CA ILE A 429 -11.19 10.56 -11.88
C ILE A 429 -12.35 11.55 -11.93
N GLY A 430 -12.27 12.60 -11.13
CA GLY A 430 -13.31 13.62 -11.07
C GLY A 430 -14.41 13.22 -10.09
N GLN A 431 -15.55 13.88 -10.26
CA GLN A 431 -16.72 13.81 -9.39
C GLN A 431 -17.90 14.51 -10.07
N ARG A 432 -19.11 14.36 -9.52
CA ARG A 432 -20.31 15.09 -9.96
C ARG A 432 -20.50 14.97 -11.48
N ASP A 433 -20.57 16.08 -12.22
CA ASP A 433 -20.76 16.14 -13.67
C ASP A 433 -19.46 16.35 -14.47
N ILE A 434 -18.30 16.13 -13.85
CA ILE A 434 -16.97 16.22 -14.48
C ILE A 434 -16.18 14.92 -14.31
N THR A 435 -16.89 13.81 -14.10
CA THR A 435 -16.31 12.48 -13.95
C THR A 435 -15.62 12.02 -15.25
N TRP A 436 -14.62 11.15 -15.11
CA TRP A 436 -13.88 10.53 -16.19
C TRP A 436 -13.52 9.11 -15.83
N VAL A 437 -14.01 8.15 -16.59
CA VAL A 437 -13.78 6.72 -16.41
C VAL A 437 -13.07 6.14 -17.64
N ARG A 438 -12.06 5.29 -17.41
CA ARG A 438 -11.41 4.49 -18.43
C ARG A 438 -11.46 3.01 -18.09
N VAL A 439 -11.74 2.20 -19.10
CA VAL A 439 -11.67 0.73 -19.03
C VAL A 439 -10.46 0.29 -19.85
N SER A 440 -9.57 -0.51 -19.25
CA SER A 440 -8.40 -1.04 -19.96
C SER A 440 -8.76 -2.18 -20.91
N ASP A 441 -7.87 -2.46 -21.88
CA ASP A 441 -7.97 -3.63 -22.75
C ASP A 441 -8.06 -4.93 -21.94
N ALA A 442 -7.21 -5.07 -20.90
CA ALA A 442 -7.17 -6.25 -20.05
C ALA A 442 -8.48 -6.46 -19.27
N ALA A 443 -9.12 -5.38 -18.80
CA ALA A 443 -10.41 -5.47 -18.12
C ALA A 443 -11.52 -5.91 -19.09
N ALA A 444 -11.56 -5.33 -20.29
CA ALA A 444 -12.51 -5.72 -21.33
C ALA A 444 -12.33 -7.17 -21.78
N GLU A 445 -11.10 -7.65 -21.94
CA GLU A 445 -10.78 -9.05 -22.28
C GLU A 445 -11.19 -10.04 -21.19
N LYS A 446 -11.07 -9.67 -19.91
CA LYS A 446 -11.58 -10.45 -18.78
C LYS A 446 -13.11 -10.49 -18.73
N GLY A 447 -13.79 -9.64 -19.50
CA GLY A 447 -15.24 -9.59 -19.61
C GLY A 447 -15.90 -8.53 -18.72
N PHE A 448 -15.15 -7.52 -18.27
CA PHE A 448 -15.72 -6.40 -17.52
C PHE A 448 -16.80 -5.67 -18.33
N THR A 449 -17.91 -5.36 -17.66
CA THR A 449 -19.07 -4.65 -18.20
C THR A 449 -19.41 -3.45 -17.33
N LEU A 450 -20.19 -2.49 -17.85
CA LEU A 450 -20.68 -1.39 -17.04
C LEU A 450 -21.56 -1.88 -15.89
N LYS A 451 -22.30 -2.98 -16.07
CA LYS A 451 -23.07 -3.61 -14.99
C LYS A 451 -22.23 -3.89 -13.75
N ASP A 452 -20.96 -4.24 -13.91
CA ASP A 452 -20.04 -4.53 -12.81
C ASP A 452 -19.79 -3.30 -11.92
N ILE A 453 -19.84 -2.08 -12.46
CA ILE A 453 -19.84 -0.83 -11.67
C ILE A 453 -21.03 -0.83 -10.71
N GLY A 454 -22.23 -1.21 -11.19
CA GLY A 454 -23.42 -1.31 -10.35
C GLY A 454 -23.28 -2.38 -9.27
N THR A 455 -22.68 -3.53 -9.59
CA THR A 455 -22.43 -4.62 -8.65
C THR A 455 -21.49 -4.18 -7.53
N ILE A 456 -20.40 -3.49 -7.89
CA ILE A 456 -19.44 -2.92 -6.94
C ILE A 456 -20.13 -1.93 -6.00
N LEU A 457 -20.83 -0.94 -6.57
CA LEU A 457 -21.48 0.11 -5.80
C LEU A 457 -22.53 -0.45 -4.84
N HIS A 458 -23.34 -1.42 -5.28
CA HIS A 458 -24.32 -2.09 -4.41
C HIS A 458 -23.65 -2.81 -3.26
N ALA A 459 -22.67 -3.69 -3.53
CA ALA A 459 -22.03 -4.50 -2.50
C ALA A 459 -21.29 -3.64 -1.46
N LYS A 460 -20.50 -2.68 -1.93
CA LYS A 460 -19.60 -1.89 -1.08
C LYS A 460 -20.32 -0.80 -0.29
N LEU A 461 -21.27 -0.10 -0.88
CA LEU A 461 -22.03 0.90 -0.13
C LEU A 461 -22.90 0.23 0.94
N HIS A 462 -23.45 -0.96 0.69
CA HIS A 462 -24.14 -1.74 1.74
C HIS A 462 -23.18 -2.19 2.84
N GLN A 463 -21.99 -2.65 2.49
CA GLN A 463 -21.00 -3.06 3.48
C GLN A 463 -20.58 -1.90 4.38
N ASP A 464 -20.29 -0.75 3.80
CA ASP A 464 -19.66 0.37 4.50
C ASP A 464 -20.71 1.29 5.15
N PHE A 465 -21.93 1.37 4.60
CA PHE A 465 -22.99 2.30 5.01
C PHE A 465 -24.37 1.65 5.19
N GLY A 466 -24.49 0.32 5.20
CA GLY A 466 -25.78 -0.40 5.35
C GLY A 466 -26.50 -0.18 6.69
N ARG A 467 -25.91 0.58 7.61
CA ARG A 467 -26.62 1.12 8.79
C ARG A 467 -27.61 2.23 8.42
N ILE A 468 -27.30 3.00 7.36
CA ILE A 468 -28.01 4.22 6.97
C ILE A 468 -29.16 3.91 6.00
N PHE A 469 -28.94 2.99 5.07
CA PHE A 469 -29.92 2.63 4.06
C PHE A 469 -30.14 1.11 3.93
N ASP A 470 -31.34 0.75 3.47
CA ASP A 470 -31.82 -0.62 3.38
C ASP A 470 -31.84 -1.15 1.92
N LYS A 471 -32.00 -0.27 0.92
CA LYS A 471 -32.06 -0.64 -0.50
C LYS A 471 -31.20 0.26 -1.36
N LEU A 472 -30.57 -0.31 -2.38
CA LEU A 472 -29.82 0.43 -3.39
C LEU A 472 -30.11 -0.11 -4.80
N GLN A 473 -30.40 0.80 -5.73
CA GLN A 473 -30.57 0.53 -7.16
C GLN A 473 -29.60 1.41 -7.96
N VAL A 474 -28.96 0.84 -8.99
CA VAL A 474 -28.05 1.56 -9.88
C VAL A 474 -28.60 1.58 -11.31
N THR A 475 -28.63 2.74 -11.94
CA THR A 475 -28.90 2.89 -13.37
C THR A 475 -27.71 3.56 -14.05
N LEU A 476 -27.17 2.89 -15.06
CA LEU A 476 -26.04 3.33 -15.85
C LEU A 476 -26.55 3.72 -17.24
N TYR A 477 -26.31 4.97 -17.64
CA TYR A 477 -26.73 5.51 -18.93
C TYR A 477 -25.51 5.69 -19.82
N THR A 478 -25.58 5.22 -21.06
CA THR A 478 -24.55 5.45 -22.09
C THR A 478 -25.10 6.08 -23.37
N GLU A 479 -26.41 6.32 -23.42
CA GLU A 479 -27.01 7.13 -24.47
C GLU A 479 -26.91 8.62 -24.15
N LYS A 480 -26.40 9.41 -25.10
CA LYS A 480 -26.19 10.86 -24.91
C LYS A 480 -27.42 11.59 -24.38
N LYS A 481 -28.60 11.30 -24.92
CA LYS A 481 -29.84 11.98 -24.54
C LYS A 481 -30.16 11.76 -23.05
N ASP A 482 -30.01 10.54 -22.57
CA ASP A 482 -30.30 10.20 -21.18
C ASP A 482 -29.24 10.77 -20.23
N VAL A 483 -27.97 10.76 -20.65
CA VAL A 483 -26.88 11.39 -19.88
C VAL A 483 -27.05 12.90 -19.80
N ASP A 484 -27.43 13.58 -20.90
CA ASP A 484 -27.69 15.03 -20.89
C ASP A 484 -28.84 15.38 -19.92
N GLU A 485 -29.90 14.57 -19.89
CA GLU A 485 -31.06 14.76 -19.01
C GLU A 485 -30.70 14.52 -17.54
N LEU A 486 -29.95 13.45 -17.25
CA LEU A 486 -29.41 13.21 -15.92
C LEU A 486 -28.51 14.36 -15.48
N THR A 487 -27.65 14.87 -16.38
CA THR A 487 -26.73 15.98 -16.11
C THR A 487 -27.47 17.25 -15.75
N ARG A 488 -28.57 17.58 -16.44
CA ARG A 488 -29.40 18.74 -16.08
C ARG A 488 -29.96 18.59 -14.66
N THR A 489 -30.53 17.43 -14.37
CA THR A 489 -31.09 17.12 -13.04
C THR A 489 -30.01 17.17 -11.95
N ALA A 490 -28.85 16.58 -12.23
CA ALA A 490 -27.72 16.54 -11.32
C ALA A 490 -27.21 17.94 -11.00
N ARG A 491 -27.05 18.81 -12.00
CA ARG A 491 -26.65 20.21 -11.79
C ARG A 491 -27.62 21.01 -10.94
N GLU A 492 -28.93 20.79 -11.08
CA GLU A 492 -29.94 21.41 -10.20
C GLU A 492 -29.77 20.94 -8.75
N VAL A 493 -29.52 19.65 -8.55
CA VAL A 493 -29.26 19.08 -7.22
C VAL A 493 -27.96 19.62 -6.64
N TYR A 494 -26.86 19.64 -7.40
CA TYR A 494 -25.59 20.18 -6.93
C TYR A 494 -25.71 21.65 -6.57
N ALA A 495 -26.39 22.46 -7.39
CA ALA A 495 -26.63 23.87 -7.09
C ALA A 495 -27.43 24.04 -5.79
N ALA A 496 -28.46 23.20 -5.57
CA ALA A 496 -29.20 23.21 -4.31
C ALA A 496 -28.32 22.80 -3.11
N ARG A 497 -27.45 21.78 -3.27
CA ARG A 497 -26.51 21.35 -2.23
C ARG A 497 -25.53 22.46 -1.88
N ASP A 498 -24.97 23.12 -2.90
CA ASP A 498 -24.03 24.24 -2.75
C ASP A 498 -24.73 25.45 -2.10
N ALA A 499 -26.00 25.71 -2.43
CA ALA A 499 -26.78 26.79 -1.81
C ALA A 499 -27.07 26.58 -0.30
N ARG A 500 -26.98 25.35 0.23
CA ARG A 500 -27.22 25.09 1.67
C ARG A 500 -26.15 25.70 2.58
N ILE A 501 -24.96 25.95 2.05
CA ILE A 501 -23.88 26.62 2.79
C ILE A 501 -23.96 28.15 2.64
N GLU A 502 -24.76 28.66 1.71
CA GLU A 502 -24.94 30.10 1.48
C GLU A 502 -25.56 30.75 2.73
N GLY A 503 -24.76 31.55 3.44
CA GLY A 503 -25.15 32.23 4.68
C GLY A 503 -24.37 31.79 5.92
N MET A 504 -23.60 30.70 5.81
CA MET A 504 -22.56 30.38 6.79
C MET A 504 -21.26 31.11 6.43
N THR A 505 -20.59 31.70 7.42
CA THR A 505 -19.27 32.31 7.24
C THR A 505 -18.26 31.69 8.18
N ASP A 506 -16.99 31.86 7.86
CA ASP A 506 -15.89 31.36 8.68
C ASP A 506 -15.85 32.08 10.05
N GLU A 507 -16.31 33.33 10.14
CA GLU A 507 -16.41 34.07 11.41
C GLU A 507 -17.55 33.57 12.30
N THR A 508 -18.66 33.15 11.69
CA THR A 508 -19.88 32.76 12.42
C THR A 508 -19.87 31.30 12.89
N THR A 509 -18.82 30.55 12.56
CA THR A 509 -18.70 29.11 12.87
C THR A 509 -17.45 28.82 13.70
N ASP A 510 -17.59 28.19 14.87
CA ASP A 510 -16.46 27.88 15.77
C ASP A 510 -15.69 26.59 15.42
N ILE A 511 -16.25 25.77 14.51
CA ILE A 511 -15.75 24.45 14.14
C ILE A 511 -15.50 24.43 12.63
N PHE A 512 -14.32 23.99 12.22
CA PHE A 512 -14.04 23.53 10.87
C PHE A 512 -13.97 22.01 10.83
N TYR A 513 -13.82 21.42 9.65
CA TYR A 513 -13.63 19.98 9.53
C TYR A 513 -12.37 19.64 8.74
N SER A 514 -11.69 18.58 9.16
CA SER A 514 -10.64 17.98 8.35
C SER A 514 -11.22 17.10 7.24
N CYS A 515 -10.42 16.81 6.23
CA CYS A 515 -10.59 15.65 5.38
C CYS A 515 -9.21 15.05 5.06
N THR A 516 -9.00 13.80 5.47
CA THR A 516 -7.77 13.03 5.22
C THR A 516 -7.98 11.91 4.20
N LEU A 517 -9.09 11.93 3.45
CA LEU A 517 -9.46 10.86 2.54
C LEU A 517 -8.39 10.66 1.44
N CYS A 518 -7.87 11.75 0.87
CA CYS A 518 -6.82 11.70 -0.14
C CYS A 518 -5.44 11.27 0.40
N GLN A 519 -5.29 10.96 1.70
CA GLN A 519 -4.03 10.44 2.23
C GLN A 519 -3.66 9.05 1.69
N SER A 520 -4.60 8.34 1.03
CA SER A 520 -4.30 7.10 0.31
C SER A 520 -3.24 7.29 -0.78
N PHE A 521 -3.17 8.47 -1.42
CA PHE A 521 -2.16 8.79 -2.44
C PHE A 521 -1.34 10.07 -2.13
N ALA A 522 -1.80 10.95 -1.25
CA ALA A 522 -1.13 12.17 -0.79
C ALA A 522 -1.00 12.18 0.76
N PRO A 523 -0.05 11.42 1.34
CA PRO A 523 -0.08 10.99 2.76
C PRO A 523 0.03 12.09 3.80
N ASN A 524 0.68 13.20 3.43
CA ASN A 524 0.87 14.34 4.33
C ASN A 524 -0.19 15.42 4.09
N HIS A 525 -1.04 15.27 3.08
CA HIS A 525 -2.07 16.23 2.76
C HIS A 525 -3.22 16.15 3.76
N VAL A 526 -3.70 17.31 4.18
CA VAL A 526 -4.86 17.46 5.05
C VAL A 526 -5.67 18.63 4.47
N CYS A 527 -6.88 18.36 4.00
CA CYS A 527 -7.83 19.43 3.72
C CYS A 527 -8.42 19.92 5.04
N THR A 528 -8.52 21.24 5.20
CA THR A 528 -9.42 21.83 6.19
C THR A 528 -10.48 22.61 5.46
N ILE A 529 -11.72 22.26 5.80
CA ILE A 529 -12.92 22.65 5.12
C ILE A 529 -13.67 23.57 6.06
N SER A 530 -13.88 24.79 5.59
CA SER A 530 -14.64 25.84 6.26
C SER A 530 -15.90 26.14 5.46
N PRO A 531 -16.89 26.86 6.03
CA PRO A 531 -18.04 27.34 5.28
C PRO A 531 -17.70 28.02 3.95
N GLU A 532 -16.65 28.85 3.94
CA GLU A 532 -16.25 29.63 2.76
C GLU A 532 -15.10 29.01 1.96
N ARG A 533 -14.58 27.85 2.40
CA ARG A 533 -13.53 27.10 1.71
C ARG A 533 -13.87 25.61 1.64
N THR A 534 -14.56 25.23 0.58
CA THR A 534 -14.84 23.84 0.20
C THR A 534 -13.54 23.04 0.03
N GLY A 535 -13.61 21.72 0.26
CA GLY A 535 -12.50 20.83 -0.06
C GLY A 535 -12.09 20.98 -1.53
N LEU A 536 -10.80 20.95 -1.81
CA LEU A 536 -10.26 21.31 -3.13
C LEU A 536 -10.71 20.38 -4.27
N CYS A 537 -11.21 19.18 -3.93
CA CYS A 537 -11.88 18.33 -4.91
C CYS A 537 -13.15 19.00 -5.46
N GLY A 538 -13.87 19.76 -4.63
CA GLY A 538 -15.17 20.38 -4.92
C GLY A 538 -16.38 19.52 -4.52
N ALA A 539 -16.16 18.28 -4.04
CA ALA A 539 -17.24 17.35 -3.71
C ALA A 539 -17.72 17.47 -2.26
N TYR A 540 -16.84 17.88 -1.34
CA TYR A 540 -17.13 17.98 0.09
C TYR A 540 -17.05 19.43 0.55
N ASN A 541 -18.18 19.95 1.00
CA ASN A 541 -18.27 21.21 1.72
C ASN A 541 -18.33 20.95 3.25
N TRP A 542 -18.46 22.02 4.05
CA TRP A 542 -18.46 21.92 5.50
C TRP A 542 -19.59 21.03 6.05
N MET A 543 -20.79 21.14 5.48
CA MET A 543 -21.96 20.34 5.90
C MET A 543 -21.76 18.87 5.59
N ASP A 544 -21.16 18.54 4.44
CA ASP A 544 -20.83 17.17 4.07
C ASP A 544 -19.83 16.57 5.06
N CYS A 545 -18.81 17.32 5.47
CA CYS A 545 -17.86 16.83 6.46
C CYS A 545 -18.48 16.61 7.84
N LYS A 546 -19.41 17.47 8.24
CA LYS A 546 -20.19 17.28 9.46
C LYS A 546 -21.01 15.99 9.41
N ALA A 547 -21.77 15.79 8.34
CA ALA A 547 -22.57 14.59 8.13
C ALA A 547 -21.70 13.31 8.10
N SER A 548 -20.54 13.36 7.43
CA SER A 548 -19.56 12.27 7.40
C SER A 548 -19.12 11.85 8.80
N TYR A 549 -18.81 12.83 9.66
CA TYR A 549 -18.41 12.58 11.04
C TYR A 549 -19.56 11.98 11.88
N GLU A 550 -20.80 12.42 11.68
CA GLU A 550 -21.97 11.88 12.37
C GLU A 550 -22.24 10.42 11.99
N ILE A 551 -21.99 10.07 10.73
CA ILE A 551 -22.08 8.69 10.23
C ILE A 551 -20.97 7.81 10.81
N ASN A 552 -19.72 8.30 10.74
CA ASN A 552 -18.53 7.57 11.14
C ASN A 552 -17.58 8.49 11.93
N PRO A 553 -17.69 8.52 13.27
CA PRO A 553 -16.84 9.35 14.13
C PRO A 553 -15.35 9.01 14.05
N THR A 554 -15.00 7.81 13.58
CA THR A 554 -13.62 7.35 13.36
C THR A 554 -13.15 7.54 11.91
N GLY A 555 -13.97 8.18 11.07
CA GLY A 555 -13.70 8.41 9.66
C GLY A 555 -12.71 9.53 9.37
N PRO A 556 -12.46 9.83 8.08
CA PRO A 556 -11.45 10.81 7.63
C PRO A 556 -11.85 12.27 7.90
N ASN A 557 -13.10 12.53 8.24
CA ASN A 557 -13.61 13.86 8.56
C ASN A 557 -13.71 14.02 10.07
N GLN A 558 -12.91 14.93 10.63
CA GLN A 558 -12.84 15.17 12.07
C GLN A 558 -13.13 16.64 12.36
N PRO A 559 -13.91 16.95 13.42
CA PRO A 559 -14.15 18.34 13.82
C PRO A 559 -12.87 18.97 14.36
N ILE A 560 -12.60 20.20 13.92
CA ILE A 560 -11.49 21.03 14.34
C ILE A 560 -12.07 22.27 15.01
N ALA A 561 -11.93 22.38 16.33
CA ALA A 561 -12.22 23.64 17.01
C ALA A 561 -11.19 24.69 16.57
N LYS A 562 -11.64 25.87 16.10
CA LYS A 562 -10.72 26.92 15.63
C LYS A 562 -9.70 27.30 16.72
N GLY A 563 -10.16 27.46 17.95
CA GLY A 563 -9.31 27.90 19.06
C GLY A 563 -8.91 29.38 18.91
N GLU A 564 -7.68 29.72 19.30
CA GLU A 564 -7.16 31.08 19.22
C GLU A 564 -6.95 31.52 17.77
N LEU A 565 -7.48 32.68 17.40
CA LEU A 565 -7.19 33.34 16.12
C LEU A 565 -5.80 33.99 16.19
N LEU A 566 -4.89 33.56 15.32
CA LEU A 566 -3.50 34.03 15.28
C LEU A 566 -3.32 35.16 14.24
N ASP A 567 -3.98 35.03 13.08
CA ASP A 567 -3.98 36.05 12.03
C ASP A 567 -5.31 36.03 11.27
N GLU A 568 -6.11 37.09 11.43
CA GLU A 568 -7.42 37.25 10.78
C GLU A 568 -7.29 37.38 9.26
N LYS A 569 -6.28 38.10 8.77
CA LYS A 569 -6.11 38.40 7.35
C LYS A 569 -5.66 37.16 6.57
N LEU A 570 -4.79 36.35 7.17
CA LEU A 570 -4.30 35.12 6.57
C LEU A 570 -5.22 33.92 6.85
N GLY A 571 -6.15 34.04 7.80
CA GLY A 571 -7.03 32.96 8.23
C GLY A 571 -6.22 31.87 8.92
N GLN A 572 -5.51 32.24 9.99
CA GLN A 572 -4.68 31.33 10.76
C GLN A 572 -5.23 31.16 12.18
N TRP A 573 -5.49 29.91 12.56
CA TRP A 573 -6.01 29.56 13.88
C TRP A 573 -5.14 28.47 14.52
N LYS A 574 -4.95 28.59 15.82
CA LYS A 574 -4.10 27.67 16.59
C LYS A 574 -4.62 26.23 16.56
N GLY A 575 -5.93 26.02 16.73
CA GLY A 575 -6.51 24.68 16.73
C GLY A 575 -6.39 23.99 15.37
N VAL A 576 -6.46 24.77 14.28
CA VAL A 576 -6.22 24.29 12.93
C VAL A 576 -4.76 23.86 12.77
N ASN A 577 -3.80 24.69 13.17
CA ASN A 577 -2.37 24.35 13.11
C ASN A 577 -2.04 23.09 13.90
N GLU A 578 -2.56 22.96 15.13
CA GLU A 578 -2.36 21.78 15.98
C GLU A 578 -2.90 20.50 15.33
N PHE A 579 -4.09 20.57 14.72
CA PHE A 579 -4.67 19.43 14.01
C PHE A 579 -3.82 19.05 12.80
N VAL A 580 -3.42 20.03 11.99
CA VAL A 580 -2.65 19.83 10.76
C VAL A 580 -1.27 19.26 11.06
N ALA A 581 -0.57 19.80 12.06
CA ALA A 581 0.70 19.27 12.54
C ALA A 581 0.57 17.79 12.92
N LYS A 582 -0.50 17.43 13.64
CA LYS A 582 -0.75 16.04 14.00
C LYS A 582 -1.10 15.16 12.79
N ALA A 583 -2.05 15.58 11.98
CA ALA A 583 -2.59 14.79 10.87
C ALA A 583 -1.65 14.69 9.66
N SER A 584 -0.74 15.66 9.48
CA SER A 584 0.35 15.63 8.50
C SER A 584 1.63 14.99 9.03
N ARG A 585 1.60 14.47 10.27
CA ARG A 585 2.72 13.78 10.94
C ARG A 585 3.94 14.69 11.14
N GLY A 586 3.68 15.97 11.40
CA GLY A 586 4.68 17.01 11.66
C GLY A 586 5.31 17.61 10.41
N ASN A 587 4.90 17.20 9.21
CA ASN A 587 5.45 17.77 7.97
C ASN A 587 4.91 19.17 7.67
N ILE A 588 3.69 19.48 8.12
CA ILE A 588 3.05 20.78 7.97
C ILE A 588 2.69 21.25 9.37
N ASP A 589 3.38 22.26 9.87
CA ASP A 589 3.13 22.83 11.19
C ASP A 589 1.95 23.81 11.21
N HIS A 590 1.68 24.47 10.08
CA HIS A 590 0.56 25.38 9.87
C HIS A 590 0.21 25.55 8.39
N TYR A 591 -0.95 26.17 8.11
CA TYR A 591 -1.19 26.85 6.84
C TYR A 591 -2.09 28.06 7.04
N ASN A 592 -2.14 28.92 6.03
CA ASN A 592 -3.00 30.10 5.97
C ASN A 592 -4.21 29.84 5.07
N LEU A 593 -5.44 29.96 5.61
CA LEU A 593 -6.65 29.66 4.84
C LEU A 593 -6.88 30.63 3.67
N TYR A 594 -6.46 31.89 3.81
CA TYR A 594 -6.82 32.95 2.86
C TYR A 594 -5.62 33.44 2.03
N SER A 595 -4.52 32.69 2.03
CA SER A 595 -3.30 33.03 1.29
C SER A 595 -2.80 31.88 0.43
N ILE A 596 -2.48 32.18 -0.82
CA ILE A 596 -1.77 31.26 -1.73
C ILE A 596 -0.25 31.50 -1.73
N VAL A 597 0.20 32.64 -1.19
CA VAL A 597 1.60 33.11 -1.27
C VAL A 597 2.39 32.73 -0.02
N HIS A 598 1.72 32.75 1.12
CA HIS A 598 2.33 32.51 2.42
C HIS A 598 1.73 31.23 3.00
N ASP A 599 2.55 30.20 3.13
CA ASP A 599 2.24 28.91 3.76
C ASP A 599 0.83 28.40 3.41
N PRO A 600 0.53 28.18 2.10
CA PRO A 600 -0.79 27.78 1.67
C PRO A 600 -1.12 26.35 2.11
N MET A 601 -2.42 26.03 2.15
CA MET A 601 -2.87 24.65 2.27
C MET A 601 -2.30 23.80 1.12
N THR A 602 -1.84 22.59 1.43
CA THR A 602 -1.31 21.66 0.42
C THR A 602 -2.40 21.16 -0.52
N THR A 603 -2.00 20.54 -1.64
CA THR A 603 -2.93 19.99 -2.65
C THR A 603 -2.68 18.49 -2.83
N CYS A 604 -3.75 17.70 -3.03
CA CYS A 604 -3.61 16.25 -3.22
C CYS A 604 -3.38 15.81 -4.67
N GLY A 605 -4.06 16.42 -5.66
CA GLY A 605 -3.99 16.00 -7.06
C GLY A 605 -5.10 16.58 -7.91
#